data_AF-A0A1C3UH92-F1
#
_entry.id   AF-A0A1C3UH92-F1
#
_cell.length_a   1.000
_cell.length_b   1.000
_cell.length_c   1.000
_cell.angle_alpha   90.00
_cell.angle_beta   90.00
_cell.angle_gamma   90.00
#
_symmetry.space_group_name_H-M   'P 1'
#
loop_
_entity.id
_entity.type
_entity.pdbx_description
1 polymer ?
#
loop_
_entity_poly.entity_id
_entity_poly.type
_entity_poly.pdbx_seq_one_letter_code
_entity_poly.pdbx_strand_id
1 'polypeptide(L)'
;MWPIFKSILSRSKLFNSIAGDVVFATAGESGSFRHSLFEWRVKELLNKSDVVIGVKMKPDSYAGVEGDVTNYINFDIETAIRLRDHLNECIDFAQNYRTVCEAASYSPISSSGTIL
;
A
#
# COMPACT_ATOMS: atom_id res chain seq x y z
N MET A 1 -25.20 7.33 0.78
CA MET A 1 -23.93 8.08 0.71
C MET A 1 -22.82 7.20 0.14
N TRP A 2 -22.93 6.82 -1.13
CA TRP A 2 -21.97 6.01 -1.88
C TRP A 2 -21.16 6.75 -3.00
N PRO A 3 -21.47 7.99 -3.43
CA PRO A 3 -20.78 8.60 -4.57
C PRO A 3 -19.38 9.16 -4.26
N ILE A 4 -18.98 9.29 -2.99
CA ILE A 4 -17.65 9.80 -2.61
C ILE A 4 -16.56 8.73 -2.85
N PHE A 5 -16.84 7.45 -2.55
CA PHE A 5 -15.92 6.34 -2.86
C PHE A 5 -15.68 6.15 -4.36
N LYS A 6 -16.68 6.43 -5.20
CA LYS A 6 -16.53 6.39 -6.67
C LYS A 6 -15.57 7.45 -7.20
N SER A 7 -15.42 8.60 -6.54
CA SER A 7 -14.51 9.67 -6.99
C SER A 7 -13.04 9.34 -6.68
N ILE A 8 -12.78 8.60 -5.61
CA ILE A 8 -11.42 8.19 -5.21
C ILE A 8 -10.88 7.09 -6.13
N LEU A 9 -11.74 6.17 -6.59
CA LEU A 9 -11.34 5.03 -7.43
C LEU A 9 -11.35 5.31 -8.94
N SER A 10 -12.12 6.30 -9.43
CA SER A 10 -12.16 6.66 -10.86
C SER A 10 -11.02 7.58 -11.34
N ARG A 11 -10.13 8.01 -10.44
CA ARG A 11 -8.86 8.68 -10.78
C ARG A 11 -7.73 7.71 -11.12
N SER A 12 -8.04 6.47 -11.53
CA SER A 12 -7.11 5.37 -11.81
C SER A 12 -6.08 5.62 -12.93
N LYS A 13 -6.11 6.76 -13.64
CA LYS A 13 -5.00 7.20 -14.50
C LYS A 13 -3.85 7.90 -13.73
N LEU A 14 -4.08 8.39 -12.50
CA LEU A 14 -3.04 8.99 -11.64
C LEU A 14 -2.31 7.97 -10.77
N PHE A 15 -2.93 6.83 -10.47
CA PHE A 15 -2.34 5.82 -9.57
C PHE A 15 -1.16 5.05 -10.18
N ASN A 16 -1.12 4.89 -11.52
CA ASN A 16 0.02 4.26 -12.19
C ASN A 16 1.25 5.19 -12.33
N SER A 17 1.12 6.50 -12.09
CA SER A 17 2.21 7.47 -12.30
C SER A 17 2.79 8.09 -11.02
N ILE A 18 2.29 7.72 -9.83
CA ILE A 18 2.66 8.39 -8.56
C ILE A 18 3.38 7.48 -7.57
N ALA A 19 3.22 6.16 -7.65
CA ALA A 19 3.74 5.25 -6.65
C ALA A 19 5.10 4.70 -7.09
N GLY A 20 6.18 5.21 -6.50
CA GLY A 20 7.56 4.74 -6.63
C GLY A 20 7.76 3.32 -6.09
N ASP A 21 8.94 3.03 -5.56
CA ASP A 21 9.33 1.66 -5.21
C ASP A 21 8.51 1.06 -4.06
N VAL A 22 8.37 -0.26 -4.04
CA VAL A 22 7.76 -0.99 -2.93
C VAL A 22 8.80 -1.08 -1.81
N VAL A 23 8.52 -0.44 -0.68
CA VAL A 23 9.42 -0.42 0.49
C VAL A 23 9.06 -1.47 1.54
N PHE A 24 7.81 -1.97 1.50
CA PHE A 24 7.36 -3.06 2.35
C PHE A 24 6.22 -3.83 1.66
N ALA A 25 6.16 -5.14 1.88
CA ALA A 25 5.08 -6.00 1.40
C ALA A 25 4.83 -7.12 2.42
N THR A 26 3.55 -7.43 2.64
CA THR A 26 3.14 -8.52 3.53
C THR A 26 3.18 -9.85 2.81
N ALA A 27 2.97 -10.95 3.54
CA ALA A 27 2.71 -12.23 2.90
C ALA A 27 1.47 -12.15 2.01
N GLY A 28 1.54 -12.80 0.85
CA GLY A 28 0.41 -12.93 -0.06
C GLY A 28 -0.54 -14.03 0.41
N GLU A 29 -1.83 -13.74 0.44
CA GLU A 29 -2.89 -14.69 0.76
C GLU A 29 -3.62 -15.12 -0.53
N SER A 30 -4.06 -16.37 -0.56
CA SER A 30 -4.97 -16.86 -1.59
C SER A 30 -6.40 -16.80 -1.07
N GLY A 31 -7.34 -16.53 -1.97
CA GLY A 31 -8.75 -16.69 -1.69
C GLY A 31 -9.20 -18.15 -1.79
N SER A 32 -10.48 -18.33 -2.05
CA SER A 32 -11.10 -19.66 -2.16
C SER A 32 -10.60 -20.44 -3.39
N PHE A 33 -10.06 -19.75 -4.40
CA PHE A 33 -9.44 -20.35 -5.57
C PHE A 33 -7.91 -20.27 -5.51
N ARG A 34 -7.21 -21.38 -5.82
CA ARG A 34 -5.74 -21.49 -5.68
C ARG A 34 -4.91 -20.54 -6.53
N HIS A 35 -5.51 -19.89 -7.53
CA HIS A 35 -4.80 -18.96 -8.41
C HIS A 35 -5.14 -17.50 -8.16
N SER A 36 -5.94 -17.20 -7.12
CA SER A 36 -6.12 -15.84 -6.65
C SER A 36 -4.95 -15.42 -5.78
N LEU A 37 -4.80 -14.11 -5.63
CA LEU A 37 -3.73 -13.50 -4.86
C LEU A 37 -4.26 -12.22 -4.24
N PHE A 38 -3.90 -11.98 -3.00
CA PHE A 38 -4.09 -10.71 -2.34
C PHE A 38 -2.87 -10.39 -1.49
N GLU A 39 -2.30 -9.20 -1.67
CA GLU A 39 -1.10 -8.77 -0.96
C GLU A 39 -1.17 -7.26 -0.68
N TRP A 40 -0.89 -6.89 0.58
CA TRP A 40 -0.71 -5.50 0.96
C TRP A 40 0.71 -5.05 0.67
N ARG A 41 0.86 -3.81 0.20
CA ARG A 41 2.14 -3.20 -0.13
C ARG A 41 2.19 -1.77 0.39
N VAL A 42 3.34 -1.37 0.91
CA VAL A 42 3.66 0.04 1.13
C VAL A 42 4.59 0.48 0.01
N LYS A 43 4.20 1.56 -0.67
CA LYS A 43 4.96 2.15 -1.76
C LYS A 43 5.42 3.55 -1.37
N GLU A 44 6.69 3.85 -1.62
CA GLU A 44 7.19 5.20 -1.48
C GLU A 44 6.69 6.06 -2.65
N LEU A 45 6.34 7.31 -2.39
CA LEU A 45 6.05 8.27 -3.46
C LEU A 45 7.34 8.65 -4.19
N LEU A 46 7.25 9.01 -5.48
CA LEU A 46 8.43 9.37 -6.29
C LEU A 46 9.26 10.52 -5.71
N ASN A 47 8.63 11.42 -4.95
CA ASN A 47 9.27 12.54 -4.28
C ASN A 47 9.87 12.17 -2.90
N LYS A 48 9.80 10.90 -2.49
CA LYS A 48 10.32 10.39 -1.21
C LYS A 48 9.81 11.12 0.03
N SER A 49 8.69 11.83 -0.09
CA SER A 49 8.14 12.62 1.01
C SER A 49 7.18 11.83 1.87
N ASP A 50 6.59 10.76 1.32
CA ASP A 50 5.54 10.00 1.97
C ASP A 50 5.45 8.59 1.36
N VAL A 51 4.63 7.76 1.98
CA VAL A 51 4.29 6.41 1.54
C VAL A 51 2.78 6.26 1.38
N VAL A 52 2.39 5.31 0.53
CA VAL A 52 0.99 4.92 0.33
C VAL A 52 0.83 3.42 0.52
N ILE A 53 -0.30 3.02 1.09
CA ILE A 53 -0.67 1.61 1.21
C ILE A 53 -1.51 1.23 -0.01
N GLY A 54 -1.08 0.21 -0.74
CA GLY A 54 -1.73 -0.31 -1.92
C GLY A 54 -2.02 -1.80 -1.80
N VAL A 55 -2.93 -2.27 -2.64
CA VAL A 55 -3.28 -3.69 -2.78
C VAL A 55 -2.80 -4.19 -4.13
N LYS A 56 -2.08 -5.31 -4.14
CA LYS A 56 -1.94 -6.14 -5.34
C LYS A 56 -2.93 -7.29 -5.22
N MET A 57 -3.80 -7.45 -6.22
CA MET A 57 -4.80 -8.50 -6.21
C MET A 57 -4.96 -9.19 -7.55
N LYS A 58 -5.35 -10.47 -7.49
CA LYS A 58 -5.89 -11.28 -8.57
C LYS A 58 -7.12 -12.02 -8.03
N PRO A 59 -8.31 -11.87 -8.64
CA PRO A 59 -9.55 -12.44 -8.12
C PRO A 59 -9.61 -13.99 -8.19
N ASP A 60 -10.58 -14.59 -7.49
CA ASP A 60 -10.81 -16.06 -7.47
C ASP A 60 -11.24 -16.62 -8.83
N SER A 61 -11.88 -15.81 -9.66
CA SER A 61 -12.28 -16.16 -11.01
C SER A 61 -11.87 -15.06 -11.97
N TYR A 62 -11.65 -15.41 -13.24
CA TYR A 62 -11.59 -14.41 -14.30
C TYR A 62 -12.98 -13.82 -14.47
N ALA A 63 -13.25 -12.73 -13.75
CA ALA A 63 -14.57 -12.12 -13.70
C ALA A 63 -14.73 -10.93 -14.65
N GLY A 64 -13.89 -10.85 -15.69
CA GLY A 64 -13.90 -9.76 -16.66
C GLY A 64 -12.61 -8.95 -16.61
N VAL A 65 -12.65 -7.72 -17.12
CA VAL A 65 -11.50 -6.81 -17.12
C VAL A 65 -11.25 -6.32 -15.69
N GLU A 66 -9.98 -6.13 -15.31
CA GLU A 66 -9.61 -5.56 -13.99
C GLU A 66 -10.36 -4.24 -13.72
N GLY A 67 -11.00 -4.14 -12.55
CA GLY A 67 -11.84 -3.00 -12.17
C GLY A 67 -13.35 -3.18 -12.43
N ASP A 68 -13.75 -4.29 -13.06
CA ASP A 68 -15.16 -4.69 -13.10
C ASP A 68 -15.66 -5.07 -11.70
N VAL A 69 -16.91 -4.70 -11.40
CA VAL A 69 -17.58 -4.94 -10.11
C VAL A 69 -17.70 -6.44 -9.83
N THR A 70 -17.59 -7.28 -10.84
CA THR A 70 -17.63 -8.74 -10.75
C THR A 70 -16.33 -9.38 -10.24
N ASN A 71 -15.22 -8.63 -10.13
CA ASN A 71 -13.92 -9.15 -9.67
C ASN A 71 -13.84 -9.28 -8.14
N TYR A 72 -14.34 -10.40 -7.61
CA TYR A 72 -14.27 -10.70 -6.18
C TYR A 72 -13.21 -11.76 -5.84
N ILE A 73 -12.72 -11.68 -4.61
CA ILE A 73 -11.95 -12.74 -3.97
C ILE A 73 -12.64 -13.06 -2.65
N ASN A 74 -12.87 -14.34 -2.38
CA ASN A 74 -13.57 -14.82 -1.22
C ASN A 74 -12.54 -15.37 -0.24
N PHE A 75 -12.59 -14.89 1.01
CA PHE A 75 -11.72 -15.35 2.07
C PHE A 75 -12.53 -16.05 3.15
N ASP A 76 -11.98 -17.12 3.71
CA ASP A 76 -12.46 -17.64 4.97
C ASP A 76 -12.14 -16.67 6.12
N ILE A 77 -12.74 -16.91 7.29
CA ILE A 77 -12.61 -16.01 8.43
C ILE A 77 -11.17 -15.90 8.95
N GLU A 78 -10.40 -16.99 8.88
CA GLU A 78 -9.02 -17.02 9.35
C GLU A 78 -8.12 -16.17 8.44
N THR A 79 -8.32 -16.30 7.13
CA THR A 79 -7.64 -15.51 6.10
C THR A 79 -8.05 -14.04 6.20
N ALA A 80 -9.32 -13.74 6.43
CA ALA A 80 -9.78 -12.37 6.64
C ALA A 80 -9.13 -11.72 7.88
N ILE A 81 -8.95 -12.49 8.97
CA ILE A 81 -8.22 -12.04 10.15
C ILE A 81 -6.75 -11.74 9.81
N ARG A 82 -6.06 -12.65 9.11
CA ARG A 82 -4.67 -12.41 8.66
C ARG A 82 -4.55 -11.17 7.78
N LEU A 83 -5.48 -10.97 6.84
CA LEU A 83 -5.50 -9.79 5.97
C LEU A 83 -5.68 -8.47 6.73
N ARG A 84 -6.48 -8.47 7.81
CA ARG A 84 -6.59 -7.32 8.72
C ARG A 84 -5.26 -7.07 9.43
N ASP A 85 -4.64 -8.11 9.95
CA ASP A 85 -3.39 -7.98 10.70
C ASP A 85 -2.24 -7.51 9.78
N HIS A 86 -2.16 -8.03 8.57
CA HIS A 86 -1.27 -7.53 7.50
C HIS A 86 -1.50 -6.05 7.17
N LEU A 87 -2.77 -5.59 7.11
CA LEU A 87 -3.06 -4.18 6.91
C LEU A 87 -2.54 -3.32 8.09
N ASN A 88 -2.72 -3.80 9.31
CA ASN A 88 -2.19 -3.11 10.50
C ASN A 88 -0.66 -3.02 10.44
N GLU A 89 0.04 -4.08 10.05
CA GLU A 89 1.50 -4.05 9.84
C GLU A 89 1.92 -3.00 8.81
N CYS A 90 1.20 -2.89 7.69
CA CYS A 90 1.44 -1.84 6.71
C CYS A 90 1.20 -0.43 7.26
N ILE A 91 0.18 -0.24 8.09
CA ILE A 91 -0.12 1.04 8.75
C ILE A 91 1.00 1.41 9.73
N ASP A 92 1.41 0.47 10.57
CA ASP A 92 2.48 0.68 11.55
C ASP A 92 3.80 1.00 10.84
N PHE A 93 4.14 0.28 9.77
CA PHE A 93 5.30 0.59 8.95
C PHE A 93 5.22 2.00 8.38
N ALA A 94 4.08 2.38 7.80
CA ALA A 94 3.90 3.70 7.19
C ALA A 94 4.01 4.85 8.20
N GLN A 95 3.48 4.67 9.41
CA GLN A 95 3.59 5.64 10.50
C GLN A 95 5.06 5.80 10.93
N ASN A 96 5.75 4.69 11.16
CA ASN A 96 7.17 4.70 11.53
C ASN A 96 8.04 5.34 10.44
N TYR A 97 7.76 5.05 9.17
CA TYR A 97 8.46 5.63 8.03
C TYR A 97 8.37 7.17 8.05
N ARG A 98 7.17 7.71 8.27
CA ARG A 98 6.96 9.16 8.36
C ARG A 98 7.76 9.79 9.49
N THR A 99 7.73 9.19 10.69
CA THR A 99 8.49 9.70 11.84
C THR A 99 10.00 9.72 11.57
N VAL A 100 10.54 8.68 10.91
CA VAL A 100 11.96 8.63 10.54
C VAL A 100 12.31 9.69 9.50
N CYS A 101 11.49 9.86 8.45
CA CYS A 101 11.71 10.89 7.43
C CYS A 101 11.63 12.30 8.00
N GLU A 102 10.68 12.58 8.90
CA GLU A 102 10.59 13.85 9.62
C GLU A 102 11.84 14.08 10.47
N ALA A 103 12.27 13.11 11.30
CA ALA A 103 13.48 13.24 12.11
C ALA A 103 14.75 13.46 11.27
N ALA A 104 14.86 12.82 10.11
CA ALA A 104 15.97 13.03 9.18
C ALA A 104 15.97 14.45 8.57
N SER A 105 14.78 15.02 8.31
CA SER A 105 14.64 16.38 7.79
C SER A 105 15.02 17.48 8.82
N TYR A 106 15.01 17.16 10.11
CA TYR A 106 15.36 18.07 11.20
C TYR A 106 16.82 17.98 11.67
N SER A 107 17.66 17.13 11.08
CA SER A 107 19.08 17.10 11.43
C SER A 107 19.75 18.42 11.05
N PRO A 108 20.23 19.24 12.02
CA PRO A 108 20.93 20.46 11.70
C PRO A 108 22.25 20.06 11.06
N ILE A 109 22.59 20.72 9.95
CA ILE A 109 23.94 20.72 9.40
C ILE A 109 24.86 21.16 10.54
N SER A 110 25.54 20.22 11.19
CA SER A 110 26.64 20.50 12.10
C SER A 110 27.85 20.86 11.23
N SER A 111 27.86 22.10 10.73
CA SER A 111 29.09 22.72 10.26
C SER A 111 29.88 23.20 11.48
N SER A 112 30.50 22.26 12.20
CA SER A 112 31.60 22.55 13.11
C SER A 112 32.89 22.08 12.47
N GLY A 113 33.71 23.04 12.05
CA GLY A 113 35.04 22.80 11.49
C GLY A 113 35.76 24.08 11.08
N THR A 114 35.74 25.11 11.92
CA THR A 114 36.81 26.13 11.95
C THR A 114 37.91 25.61 12.89
N ILE A 115 39.16 26.05 12.64
CA ILE A 115 40.46 25.84 13.34
C ILE A 115 41.37 24.98 12.44
N LEU A 116 42.44 25.47 11.79
CA LEU A 116 43.30 26.66 11.91
C LEU A 116 43.62 27.25 10.52
#